data_AF-A0A7J8Y6R4-F1
#
_entry.id   AF-A0A7J8Y6R4-F1
#
_cell.length_a   1.000
_cell.length_b   1.000
_cell.length_c   1.000
_cell.angle_alpha   90.00
_cell.angle_beta   90.00
_cell.angle_gamma   90.00
#
_symmetry.space_group_name_H-M   'P 1'
#
loop_
_entity.id
_entity.type
_entity.pdbx_description
1 polymer ?
#
loop_
_entity_poly.entity_id
_entity_poly.type
_entity_poly.pdbx_seq_one_letter_code
_entity_poly.pdbx_strand_id
1 'polypeptide(L)'
;VVTCGSIPLESSYQKVARCVYVSTELYEYKGWGGKSSNPEHRCFSWGCSYSENYVADFYISDFQSGLRALVKAGYGAKVAPFVEPATVVAITKENKDLSPSFLSWLAERKLSSDGRIMRLKEGYIKEGSTVSVMGVVRRHDNVLMIVPPSEPISTRCQWIRCLLPMYVEGLILTCDDNQNADVVPV
;
A
#
# COMPACT_ATOMS: atom_id res chain seq x y z
N VAL A 1 -2.28 -12.24 -13.47
CA VAL A 1 -3.22 -11.11 -13.61
C VAL A 1 -4.16 -11.08 -12.42
N VAL A 2 -4.38 -9.90 -11.85
CA VAL A 2 -5.33 -9.68 -10.74
C VAL A 2 -6.74 -9.47 -11.26
N THR A 3 -7.71 -10.09 -10.59
CA THR A 3 -9.14 -9.79 -10.77
C THR A 3 -9.74 -9.44 -9.41
N CYS A 4 -10.46 -8.31 -9.32
CA CYS A 4 -11.13 -7.91 -8.09
C CYS A 4 -12.11 -9.00 -7.63
N GLY A 5 -12.19 -9.19 -6.31
CA GLY A 5 -13.22 -10.00 -5.68
C GLY A 5 -14.57 -9.27 -5.63
N SER A 6 -15.37 -9.60 -4.63
CA SER A 6 -16.73 -9.06 -4.49
C SER A 6 -16.79 -7.58 -4.09
N ILE A 7 -15.77 -7.04 -3.42
CA ILE A 7 -15.75 -5.65 -2.92
C ILE A 7 -14.44 -4.99 -3.37
N PRO A 8 -14.45 -4.27 -4.52
CA PRO A 8 -13.27 -3.53 -4.96
C PRO A 8 -13.01 -2.34 -4.03
N LEU A 9 -11.73 -2.03 -3.82
CA LEU A 9 -11.30 -0.86 -3.06
C LEU A 9 -11.21 0.37 -3.96
N GLU A 10 -11.23 1.53 -3.30
CA GLU A 10 -11.03 2.85 -3.88
C GLU A 10 -9.86 3.53 -3.15
N SER A 11 -8.97 4.23 -3.87
CA SER A 11 -7.90 4.99 -3.21
C SER A 11 -8.49 6.14 -2.37
N SER A 12 -7.78 6.51 -1.31
CA SER A 12 -8.27 7.41 -0.27
C SER A 12 -8.53 8.84 -0.75
N TYR A 13 -7.65 9.36 -1.61
CA TYR A 13 -7.67 10.74 -2.09
C TYR A 13 -7.97 10.85 -3.59
N GLN A 14 -7.23 10.15 -4.45
CA GLN A 14 -7.47 10.19 -5.89
C GLN A 14 -8.74 9.44 -6.33
N LYS A 15 -9.34 8.64 -5.44
CA LYS A 15 -10.55 7.87 -5.71
C LYS A 15 -10.39 6.86 -6.84
N VAL A 16 -9.22 6.22 -6.93
CA VAL A 16 -8.93 5.21 -7.96
C VAL A 16 -9.70 3.93 -7.64
N ALA A 17 -10.72 3.63 -8.44
CA ALA A 17 -11.56 2.45 -8.27
C ALA A 17 -10.95 1.16 -8.83
N ARG A 18 -11.54 0.02 -8.46
CA ARG A 18 -11.14 -1.34 -8.88
C ARG A 18 -9.73 -1.70 -8.43
N CYS A 19 -9.41 -1.34 -7.19
CA CYS A 19 -8.16 -1.72 -6.55
C CYS A 19 -8.36 -2.95 -5.66
N VAL A 20 -7.33 -3.78 -5.53
CA VAL A 20 -7.29 -4.90 -4.58
C VAL A 20 -6.44 -4.59 -3.35
N TYR A 21 -5.55 -3.61 -3.48
CA TYR A 21 -4.75 -3.05 -2.41
C TYR A 21 -4.70 -1.53 -2.60
N VAL A 22 -4.79 -0.79 -1.50
CA VAL A 22 -4.56 0.65 -1.46
C VAL A 22 -3.74 1.00 -0.22
N SER A 23 -2.84 1.96 -0.34
CA SER A 23 -2.18 2.63 0.77
C SER A 23 -2.20 4.12 0.59
N THR A 24 -2.27 4.82 1.71
CA THR A 24 -2.20 6.27 1.76
C THR A 24 -1.29 6.67 2.91
N GLU A 25 -0.29 7.47 2.59
CA GLU A 25 0.74 7.91 3.52
C GLU A 25 0.88 9.43 3.46
N LEU A 26 0.73 10.08 4.59
CA LEU A 26 1.01 11.51 4.73
C LEU A 26 2.38 11.69 5.39
N TYR A 27 3.25 12.40 4.68
CA TYR A 27 4.56 12.80 5.18
C TYR A 27 4.57 14.31 5.44
N GLU A 28 5.14 14.70 6.56
CA GLU A 28 5.36 16.09 6.90
C GLU A 28 6.84 16.36 7.03
N TYR A 29 7.27 17.53 6.57
CA TYR A 29 8.66 17.95 6.71
C TYR A 29 8.85 18.79 7.97
N LYS A 30 9.83 18.41 8.81
CA LYS A 30 10.20 19.19 9.99
C LYS A 30 11.35 20.13 9.67
N GLY A 31 11.05 21.43 9.61
CA GLY A 31 12.08 22.49 9.57
C GLY A 31 12.71 22.77 10.94
N TRP A 32 13.57 23.79 11.01
CA TRP A 32 14.14 24.26 12.28
C TRP A 32 13.04 24.69 13.25
N GLY A 33 13.04 24.16 14.47
CA GLY A 33 12.00 24.44 15.47
C GLY A 33 10.58 23.99 15.09
N GLY A 34 10.43 23.20 14.01
CA GLY A 34 9.14 22.68 13.57
C GLY A 34 8.60 21.59 14.49
N LYS A 35 7.27 21.46 14.53
CA LYS A 35 6.58 20.39 15.28
C LYS A 35 6.96 19.01 14.71
N SER A 36 7.17 18.04 15.59
CA SER A 36 7.48 16.67 15.22
C SER A 36 6.21 15.86 14.97
N SER A 37 6.14 15.21 13.82
CA SER A 37 5.06 14.27 13.47
C SER A 37 5.10 12.98 14.30
N ASN A 38 6.27 12.57 14.78
CA ASN A 38 6.45 11.46 15.71
C ASN A 38 7.66 11.73 16.64
N PRO A 39 7.83 10.98 17.76
CA PRO A 39 8.90 11.22 18.73
C PRO A 39 10.32 11.12 18.15
N GLU A 40 10.50 10.29 17.10
CA GLU A 40 11.79 10.05 16.45
C GLU A 40 12.09 11.04 15.32
N HIS A 41 11.19 11.99 15.03
CA HIS A 41 11.28 12.87 13.87
C HIS A 41 12.39 13.92 14.06
N ARG A 42 13.49 13.74 13.32
CA ARG A 42 14.67 14.62 13.32
C ARG A 42 14.42 15.94 12.59
N CYS A 43 15.16 16.98 12.97
CA CYS A 43 15.15 18.25 12.23
C CYS A 43 15.64 18.05 10.79
N PHE A 44 15.07 18.79 9.86
CA PHE A 44 15.35 18.76 8.43
C PHE A 44 15.08 17.42 7.75
N SER A 45 14.14 16.63 8.27
CA SER A 45 13.76 15.34 7.70
C SER A 45 12.26 15.25 7.42
N TRP A 46 11.87 14.19 6.71
CA TRP A 46 10.48 13.82 6.51
C TRP A 46 10.06 12.79 7.53
N GLY A 47 8.89 12.98 8.14
CA GLY A 47 8.28 12.03 9.05
C GLY A 47 6.91 11.62 8.54
N CYS A 48 6.61 10.32 8.57
CA CYS A 48 5.25 9.84 8.34
C CYS A 48 4.38 10.25 9.55
N SER A 49 3.32 11.02 9.30
CA SER A 49 2.35 11.45 10.31
C SER A 49 1.10 10.58 10.30
N TYR A 50 0.75 10.03 9.14
CA TYR A 50 -0.42 9.18 8.93
C TYR A 50 -0.09 8.10 7.90
N SER A 51 -0.52 6.87 8.18
CA SER A 51 -0.43 5.75 7.25
C SER A 51 -1.67 4.88 7.43
N GLU A 52 -2.34 4.58 6.33
CA GLU A 52 -3.40 3.59 6.26
C GLU A 52 -3.18 2.69 5.05
N ASN A 53 -3.48 1.41 5.19
CA ASN A 53 -3.49 0.48 4.07
C ASN A 53 -4.66 -0.50 4.20
N TYR A 54 -5.20 -0.88 3.06
CA TYR A 54 -6.33 -1.80 2.97
C TYR A 54 -6.10 -2.79 1.83
N VAL A 55 -6.58 -4.00 2.05
CA VAL A 55 -6.53 -5.09 1.08
C VAL A 55 -7.89 -5.77 1.05
N ALA A 56 -8.37 -6.05 -0.16
CA ALA A 56 -9.58 -6.83 -0.38
C ALA A 56 -9.22 -8.28 -0.71
N ASP A 57 -10.20 -9.17 -0.68
CA ASP A 57 -10.03 -10.49 -1.28
C ASP A 57 -10.03 -10.34 -2.82
N PHE A 58 -9.14 -11.05 -3.48
CA PHE A 58 -8.98 -10.99 -4.93
C PHE A 58 -8.57 -12.32 -5.53
N TYR A 59 -8.75 -12.46 -6.83
CA TYR A 59 -8.25 -13.60 -7.57
C TYR A 59 -6.94 -13.25 -8.25
N ILE A 60 -6.03 -14.21 -8.24
CA ILE A 60 -4.88 -14.22 -9.14
C ILE A 60 -5.09 -15.33 -10.16
N SER A 61 -4.81 -15.02 -11.42
CA SER A 61 -4.74 -15.99 -12.49
C SER A 61 -3.36 -15.96 -13.14
N ASP A 62 -2.83 -17.13 -13.46
CA ASP A 62 -1.70 -17.25 -14.35
C ASP A 62 -2.23 -17.50 -15.77
N PHE A 63 -1.84 -16.62 -16.71
CA PHE A 63 -2.27 -16.71 -18.10
C PHE A 63 -1.67 -17.93 -18.81
N GLN A 64 -0.45 -18.36 -18.42
CA GLN A 64 0.23 -19.46 -19.09
C GLN A 64 -0.34 -20.83 -18.67
N SER A 65 -0.52 -21.05 -17.35
CA SER A 65 -1.04 -22.32 -16.84
C SER A 65 -2.56 -22.39 -16.73
N GLY A 66 -3.27 -21.24 -16.81
CA GLY A 66 -4.70 -21.16 -16.56
C GLY A 66 -5.08 -21.36 -15.08
N LEU A 67 -4.10 -21.47 -14.18
CA LEU A 67 -4.35 -21.61 -12.75
C LEU A 67 -5.01 -20.35 -12.19
N ARG A 68 -6.03 -20.54 -11.36
CA ARG A 68 -6.68 -19.46 -10.62
C ARG A 68 -6.69 -19.78 -9.13
N ALA A 69 -6.22 -18.83 -8.33
CA ALA A 69 -6.24 -18.91 -6.88
C ALA A 69 -6.99 -17.72 -6.29
N LEU A 70 -7.75 -17.97 -5.23
CA LEU A 70 -8.36 -16.93 -4.40
C LEU A 70 -7.36 -16.51 -3.33
N VAL A 71 -6.99 -15.25 -3.33
CA VAL A 71 -6.22 -14.65 -2.23
C VAL A 71 -7.23 -14.16 -1.21
N LYS A 72 -7.27 -14.84 -0.06
CA LYS A 72 -8.05 -14.40 1.10
C LYS A 72 -7.15 -13.56 1.98
N ALA A 73 -7.07 -12.28 1.68
CA ALA A 73 -6.41 -11.35 2.56
C ALA A 73 -7.27 -11.15 3.81
N GLY A 74 -8.58 -10.93 3.65
CA GLY A 74 -9.51 -10.58 4.72
C GLY A 74 -9.52 -9.08 5.00
N TYR A 75 -10.70 -8.51 5.20
CA TYR A 75 -10.85 -7.10 5.54
C TYR A 75 -10.18 -6.82 6.90
N GLY A 76 -9.12 -6.01 6.90
CA GLY A 76 -8.34 -5.68 8.10
C GLY A 76 -7.26 -6.69 8.49
N ALA A 77 -6.98 -7.69 7.66
CA ALA A 77 -5.81 -8.54 7.88
C ALA A 77 -4.52 -7.76 7.60
N LYS A 78 -3.49 -8.07 8.39
CA LYS A 78 -2.16 -7.51 8.17
C LYS A 78 -1.63 -8.03 6.84
N VAL A 79 -1.04 -7.12 6.08
CA VAL A 79 -0.31 -7.42 4.86
C VAL A 79 1.02 -6.70 4.91
N ALA A 80 2.01 -7.32 4.28
CA ALA A 80 3.31 -6.72 4.02
C ALA A 80 3.38 -6.37 2.53
N PRO A 81 2.89 -5.18 2.14
CA PRO A 81 2.92 -4.72 0.77
C PRO A 81 4.30 -4.18 0.41
N PHE A 82 4.79 -4.60 -0.74
CA PHE A 82 5.96 -4.08 -1.44
C PHE A 82 5.47 -3.40 -2.71
N VAL A 83 4.72 -2.31 -2.51
CA VAL A 83 4.14 -1.47 -3.56
C VAL A 83 4.69 -0.07 -3.34
N GLU A 84 5.36 0.50 -4.34
CA GLU A 84 5.95 1.83 -4.22
C GLU A 84 4.85 2.90 -4.30
N PRO A 85 4.64 3.74 -3.26
CA PRO A 85 3.60 4.75 -3.29
C PRO A 85 4.06 5.99 -4.07
N ALA A 86 3.22 6.44 -5.00
CA ALA A 86 3.45 7.64 -5.79
C ALA A 86 3.02 8.89 -5.04
N THR A 87 3.75 10.00 -5.21
CA THR A 87 3.34 11.29 -4.61
C THR A 87 2.20 11.89 -5.41
N VAL A 88 1.01 12.02 -4.80
CA VAL A 88 -0.20 12.52 -5.46
C VAL A 88 -0.47 13.99 -5.14
N VAL A 89 -0.02 14.46 -3.97
CA VAL A 89 -0.09 15.87 -3.56
C VAL A 89 1.23 16.26 -2.91
N ALA A 90 1.79 17.39 -3.34
CA ALA A 90 2.99 17.98 -2.74
C ALA A 90 2.72 19.44 -2.38
N ILE A 91 2.78 19.75 -1.09
CA ILE A 91 2.56 21.09 -0.54
C ILE A 91 3.92 21.67 -0.19
N THR A 92 4.26 22.78 -0.82
CA THR A 92 5.53 23.50 -0.61
C THR A 92 5.28 24.86 0.03
N LYS A 93 6.35 25.60 0.34
CA LYS A 93 6.23 26.97 0.86
C LYS A 93 5.64 27.96 -0.15
N GLU A 94 5.75 27.65 -1.44
CA GLU A 94 5.31 28.49 -2.56
C GLU A 94 3.85 28.20 -2.95
N ASN A 95 3.40 26.96 -2.81
CA ASN A 95 2.03 26.53 -3.04
C ASN A 95 1.35 26.14 -1.73
N LYS A 96 1.14 27.14 -0.87
CA LYS A 96 0.52 26.98 0.46
C LYS A 96 -0.99 26.86 0.40
N ASP A 97 -1.61 27.28 -0.70
CA ASP A 97 -3.05 27.23 -0.87
C ASP A 97 -3.46 25.78 -1.13
N LEU A 98 -3.90 25.11 -0.08
CA LEU A 98 -4.36 23.74 -0.17
C LEU A 98 -5.65 23.66 -0.97
N SER A 99 -5.77 22.65 -1.83
CA SER A 99 -7.02 22.40 -2.53
C SER A 99 -8.14 22.13 -1.50
N PRO A 100 -9.37 22.60 -1.74
CA PRO A 100 -10.51 22.32 -0.84
C PRO A 100 -10.74 20.83 -0.62
N SER A 101 -10.46 19.99 -1.64
CA SER A 101 -10.54 18.53 -1.54
C SER A 101 -9.52 17.96 -0.54
N PHE A 102 -8.29 18.48 -0.54
CA PHE A 102 -7.24 18.03 0.38
C PHE A 102 -7.51 18.48 1.81
N LEU A 103 -8.03 19.70 2.00
CA LEU A 103 -8.50 20.17 3.30
C LEU A 103 -9.63 19.31 3.87
N SER A 104 -10.62 18.93 3.05
CA SER A 104 -11.68 18.00 3.46
C SER A 104 -11.11 16.65 3.89
N TRP A 105 -10.21 16.09 3.07
CA TRP A 105 -9.57 14.80 3.33
C TRP A 105 -8.78 14.80 4.65
N LEU A 106 -8.05 15.88 4.94
CA LEU A 106 -7.34 16.07 6.23
C LEU A 106 -8.33 16.17 7.39
N ALA A 107 -9.40 16.97 7.24
CA ALA A 107 -10.40 17.19 8.28
C ALA A 107 -11.16 15.91 8.66
N GLU A 108 -11.54 15.09 7.68
CA GLU A 108 -12.17 13.78 7.88
C GLU A 108 -11.31 12.84 8.74
N ARG A 109 -9.99 12.96 8.63
CA ARG A 109 -9.00 12.15 9.38
C ARG A 109 -8.46 12.85 10.63
N LYS A 110 -9.00 14.02 10.99
CA LYS A 110 -8.55 14.85 12.13
C LYS A 110 -7.07 15.24 12.05
N LEU A 111 -6.55 15.42 10.84
CA LEU A 111 -5.17 15.83 10.57
C LEU A 111 -5.09 17.37 10.46
N SER A 112 -4.02 17.96 10.98
CA SER A 112 -3.87 19.41 11.01
C SER A 112 -3.24 19.96 9.74
N SER A 113 -3.78 21.05 9.23
CA SER A 113 -3.25 21.82 8.09
C SER A 113 -2.51 23.08 8.54
N ASP A 114 -1.61 23.00 9.52
CA ASP A 114 -0.95 24.18 10.13
C ASP A 114 0.17 24.81 9.26
N GLY A 115 -0.04 24.84 7.94
CA GLY A 115 0.88 25.44 6.97
C GLY A 115 2.21 24.68 6.80
N ARG A 116 2.25 23.42 7.26
CA ARG A 116 3.41 22.54 7.09
C ARG A 116 3.60 22.17 5.63
N ILE A 117 4.85 21.90 5.29
CA ILE A 117 5.21 21.25 4.04
C ILE A 117 4.80 19.78 4.18
N MET A 118 3.98 19.30 3.25
CA MET A 118 3.37 17.98 3.29
C MET A 118 3.51 17.27 1.96
N ARG A 119 3.56 15.94 1.99
CA ARG A 119 3.47 15.07 0.82
C ARG A 119 2.47 13.97 1.10
N LEU A 120 1.40 13.92 0.33
CA LEU A 120 0.50 12.78 0.30
C LEU A 120 1.00 11.81 -0.77
N LYS A 121 1.22 10.57 -0.37
CA LYS A 121 1.53 9.48 -1.28
C LYS A 121 0.40 8.45 -1.27
N GLU A 122 0.09 7.91 -2.43
CA GLU A 122 -0.83 6.78 -2.57
C GLU A 122 -0.15 5.65 -3.34
N GLY A 123 -0.32 4.43 -2.85
CA GLY A 123 0.04 3.21 -3.57
C GLY A 123 -1.23 2.40 -3.81
N TYR A 124 -1.33 1.71 -4.93
CA TYR A 124 -2.45 0.81 -5.19
C TYR A 124 -2.07 -0.31 -6.14
N ILE A 125 -2.78 -1.43 -6.04
CA ILE A 125 -2.74 -2.51 -7.02
C ILE A 125 -4.10 -2.54 -7.68
N LYS A 126 -4.13 -2.27 -8.99
CA LYS A 126 -5.36 -2.25 -9.78
C LYS A 126 -5.70 -3.64 -10.32
N GLU A 127 -6.97 -3.86 -10.57
CA GLU A 127 -7.40 -4.96 -11.42
C GLU A 127 -6.66 -4.95 -12.77
N GLY A 128 -6.22 -6.12 -13.22
CA GLY A 128 -5.39 -6.27 -14.42
C GLY A 128 -3.89 -6.24 -14.15
N SER A 129 -3.44 -5.77 -12.98
CA SER A 129 -2.01 -5.75 -12.64
C SER A 129 -1.41 -7.16 -12.51
N THR A 130 -0.09 -7.23 -12.71
CA THR A 130 0.71 -8.42 -12.41
C THR A 130 1.25 -8.30 -10.98
N VAL A 131 0.96 -9.31 -10.16
CA VAL A 131 1.35 -9.33 -8.76
C VAL A 131 1.99 -10.66 -8.42
N SER A 132 2.90 -10.64 -7.43
CA SER A 132 3.31 -11.85 -6.74
C SER A 132 2.73 -11.84 -5.33
N VAL A 133 2.19 -12.98 -4.93
CA VAL A 133 1.58 -13.16 -3.61
C VAL A 133 2.28 -14.31 -2.92
N MET A 134 2.77 -14.08 -1.71
CA MET A 134 3.34 -15.12 -0.86
C MET A 134 2.51 -15.27 0.41
N GLY A 135 2.12 -16.52 0.68
CA GLY A 135 1.25 -16.92 1.78
C GLY A 135 1.13 -18.43 1.86
N VAL A 136 0.21 -18.92 2.69
CA VAL A 136 -0.04 -20.35 2.85
C VAL A 136 -1.08 -20.80 1.84
N VAL A 137 -0.72 -21.79 1.02
CA VAL A 137 -1.65 -22.40 0.08
C VAL A 137 -2.56 -23.37 0.82
N ARG A 138 -3.87 -23.22 0.67
CA ARG A 138 -4.91 -24.12 1.17
C ARG A 138 -5.86 -24.49 0.03
N ARG A 139 -6.47 -25.67 0.13
CA ARG A 139 -7.53 -26.09 -0.79
C ARG A 139 -8.80 -26.29 0.02
N HIS A 140 -9.88 -25.65 -0.40
CA HIS A 140 -11.21 -25.79 0.23
C HIS A 140 -12.27 -25.80 -0.87
N ASP A 141 -13.16 -26.79 -0.86
CA ASP A 141 -14.22 -26.98 -1.88
C ASP A 141 -13.73 -26.85 -3.33
N ASN A 142 -12.58 -27.47 -3.64
CA ASN A 142 -11.90 -27.37 -4.94
C ASN A 142 -11.40 -25.98 -5.36
N VAL A 143 -11.49 -24.98 -4.50
CA VAL A 143 -10.87 -23.67 -4.71
C VAL A 143 -9.46 -23.67 -4.10
N LEU A 144 -8.47 -23.32 -4.90
CA LEU A 144 -7.12 -23.03 -4.43
C LEU A 144 -7.14 -21.65 -3.76
N MET A 145 -6.72 -21.59 -2.50
CA MET A 145 -6.70 -20.36 -1.72
C MET A 145 -5.28 -20.05 -1.24
N ILE A 146 -4.92 -18.77 -1.20
CA ILE A 146 -3.73 -18.28 -0.54
C ILE A 146 -4.21 -17.45 0.66
N VAL A 147 -3.80 -17.87 1.86
CA VAL A 147 -4.23 -17.25 3.13
C VAL A 147 -3.00 -16.74 3.89
N PRO A 148 -3.14 -15.71 4.76
CA PRO A 148 -2.06 -15.28 5.61
C PRO A 148 -1.57 -16.43 6.51
N PRO A 149 -0.25 -16.52 6.78
CA PRO A 149 0.27 -17.46 7.75
C PRO A 149 -0.26 -17.13 9.15
N SER A 150 -0.47 -18.15 9.97
CA SER A 150 -0.99 -17.99 11.34
C SER A 150 0.04 -17.38 12.30
N GLU A 151 1.33 -17.51 11.99
CA GLU A 151 2.43 -16.95 12.75
C GLU A 151 3.31 -16.07 11.83
N PRO A 152 3.92 -15.00 12.34
CA PRO A 152 4.84 -14.17 11.57
C PRO A 152 6.01 -15.00 11.03
N ILE A 153 6.36 -14.78 9.76
CA ILE A 153 7.49 -15.46 9.13
C ILE A 153 8.74 -14.61 9.37
N SER A 154 9.77 -15.20 9.98
CA SER A 154 11.08 -14.54 10.12
C SER A 154 11.95 -14.83 8.88
N THR A 155 12.58 -13.81 8.31
CA THR A 155 13.51 -13.96 7.18
C THR A 155 14.83 -14.67 7.53
N ARG A 156 15.02 -15.09 8.79
CA ARG A 156 16.29 -15.56 9.39
C ARG A 156 17.42 -14.52 9.25
N CYS A 157 18.35 -14.52 10.19
CA CYS A 157 19.49 -13.60 10.11
C CYS A 157 20.48 -14.09 9.05
N GLN A 158 20.82 -13.24 8.07
CA GLN A 158 21.88 -13.51 7.10
C GLN A 158 23.05 -12.56 7.35
N TRP A 159 23.90 -12.92 8.31
CA TRP A 159 25.07 -12.14 8.73
C TRP A 159 26.04 -11.82 7.58
N ILE A 160 26.22 -12.76 6.64
CA ILE A 160 27.09 -12.59 5.47
C ILE A 160 26.61 -11.45 4.55
N ARG A 161 25.30 -11.17 4.54
CA ARG A 161 24.69 -10.09 3.76
C ARG A 161 24.32 -8.86 4.60
N CYS A 162 24.71 -8.84 5.87
CA CYS A 162 24.32 -7.81 6.85
C CYS A 162 22.80 -7.61 6.96
N LEU A 163 22.00 -8.66 6.73
CA LEU A 163 20.55 -8.61 6.86
C LEU A 163 20.14 -9.07 8.27
N LEU A 164 19.61 -8.13 9.04
CA LEU A 164 18.95 -8.43 10.31
C LEU A 164 17.65 -9.19 10.06
N PRO A 165 17.24 -10.09 10.97
CA PRO A 165 15.99 -10.81 10.84
C PRO A 165 14.82 -9.81 10.84
N MET A 166 14.01 -9.87 9.77
CA MET A 166 12.75 -9.13 9.67
C MET A 166 11.61 -10.11 9.92
N TYR A 167 10.61 -9.66 10.66
CA TYR A 167 9.36 -10.39 10.85
C TYR A 167 8.34 -9.84 9.88
N VAL A 168 7.80 -10.72 9.05
CA VAL A 168 6.76 -10.38 8.10
C VAL A 168 5.48 -11.02 8.57
N GLU A 169 4.47 -10.18 8.83
CA GLU A 169 3.18 -10.61 9.31
C GLU A 169 2.15 -10.53 8.18
N GLY A 170 1.39 -11.61 8.02
CA GLY A 170 0.34 -11.69 7.02
C GLY A 170 0.82 -12.01 5.60
N LEU A 171 0.03 -11.63 4.59
CA LEU A 171 0.37 -11.88 3.18
C LEU A 171 1.42 -10.89 2.69
N ILE A 172 2.38 -11.40 1.92
CA ILE A 172 3.33 -10.56 1.19
C ILE A 172 2.75 -10.30 -0.19
N LEU A 173 2.64 -9.02 -0.56
CA LEU A 173 2.15 -8.58 -1.86
C LEU A 173 3.25 -7.78 -2.55
N THR A 174 3.63 -8.16 -3.75
CA THR A 174 4.49 -7.32 -4.61
C THR A 174 3.73 -7.04 -5.90
N CYS A 175 3.88 -5.84 -6.42
CA CYS A 175 3.37 -5.47 -7.74
C CYS A 175 4.56 -5.16 -8.63
N ASP A 176 4.59 -5.75 -9.82
CA ASP A 176 5.55 -5.34 -10.83
C ASP A 176 4.97 -4.12 -11.53
N ASP A 177 5.58 -2.96 -11.30
CA ASP A 177 5.15 -1.68 -11.87
C ASP A 177 5.50 -1.63 -13.36
N ASN A 178 4.77 -2.39 -14.16
CA ASN A 178 4.57 -2.02 -15.57
C ASN A 178 3.54 -0.88 -15.63
N GLN A 179 3.85 0.25 -14.99
CA GLN A 179 3.12 1.52 -15.16
C GLN A 179 3.53 2.23 -16.46
N ASN A 180 4.12 1.53 -17.43
CA ASN A 180 4.12 1.97 -18.82
C ASN A 180 2.87 1.44 -19.48
N ALA A 181 1.87 2.32 -19.56
CA ALA A 181 0.74 2.16 -20.45
C ALA A 181 1.26 1.93 -21.88
N ASP A 182 1.22 0.69 -22.36
CA ASP A 182 0.45 0.30 -23.55
C ASP A 182 0.53 -1.23 -23.74
N VAL A 183 -0.37 -1.75 -24.56
CA VAL A 183 -0.46 -3.14 -25.04
C VAL A 183 -1.34 -4.07 -24.20
N VAL A 184 -2.62 -4.03 -24.54
CA VAL A 184 -3.49 -5.22 -24.58
C VAL A 184 -3.08 -6.04 -25.81
N PRO A 185 -2.64 -7.30 -25.69
CA PRO A 185 -2.77 -8.24 -26.80
C PRO A 185 -4.17 -8.87 -26.74
N VAL A 186 -4.93 -8.61 -27.80
CA VAL A 186 -6.14 -9.36 -28.20
C VAL A 186 -5.74 -10.77 -28.62
#